data_AF-A0A9Q0F852-F1
#
_entry.id   AF-A0A9Q0F852-F1
#
_cell.length_a   1.000
_cell.length_b   1.000
_cell.length_c   1.000
_cell.angle_alpha   90.00
_cell.angle_beta   90.00
_cell.angle_gamma   90.00
#
_symmetry.space_group_name_H-M   'P 1'
#
loop_
_entity.id
_entity.type
_entity.pdbx_description
1 polymer ?
#
loop_
_entity_poly.entity_id
_entity_poly.type
_entity_poly.pdbx_seq_one_letter_code
_entity_poly.pdbx_strand_id
1 'polypeptide(L)'
;MQQKQKMIIQRFSFPPDSPPLSVISAAKISGIPLPPSVAAPASAVPSFVFSDGLELRGVYVLLRYIGRASGISHFYDRGAFESSQIDEWLDYAPILSSGSEFENACKYIDSFLEKRTFLVGHSLSIADIAIWSGLAGTEFTS
;
A
#
# COMPACT_ATOMS: atom_id res chain seq x y z
N MET A 1 -15.35 -30.13 -2.39
CA MET A 1 -14.25 -29.15 -2.27
C MET A 1 -14.42 -28.15 -3.39
N GLN A 2 -14.93 -26.95 -3.11
CA GLN A 2 -15.02 -25.90 -4.13
C GLN A 2 -13.62 -25.36 -4.38
N GLN A 3 -13.14 -25.48 -5.63
CA GLN A 3 -11.98 -24.75 -6.11
C GLN A 3 -12.29 -23.27 -5.93
N LYS A 4 -11.62 -22.63 -4.96
CA LYS A 4 -11.73 -21.18 -4.75
C LYS A 4 -11.17 -20.53 -6.02
N GLN A 5 -12.06 -20.01 -6.88
CA GLN A 5 -11.67 -19.33 -8.10
C GLN A 5 -10.64 -18.26 -7.73
N LYS A 6 -9.43 -18.36 -8.31
CA LYS A 6 -8.36 -17.39 -8.05
C LYS A 6 -8.78 -16.07 -8.70
N MET A 7 -9.09 -15.06 -7.89
CA MET A 7 -9.40 -13.72 -8.41
C MET A 7 -8.12 -13.12 -9.00
N ILE A 8 -8.15 -12.80 -10.30
CA ILE A 8 -7.01 -12.23 -11.03
C ILE A 8 -7.29 -10.75 -11.26
N ILE A 9 -6.29 -9.89 -11.00
CA ILE A 9 -6.35 -8.47 -11.35
C ILE A 9 -6.25 -8.38 -12.88
N GLN A 10 -7.35 -8.02 -13.54
CA GLN A 10 -7.41 -7.87 -14.99
C GLN A 10 -7.05 -6.46 -15.45
N ARG A 11 -7.42 -5.45 -14.66
CA ARG A 11 -7.12 -4.05 -14.98
C ARG A 11 -6.62 -3.33 -13.74
N PHE A 12 -5.56 -2.56 -13.93
CA PHE A 12 -5.02 -1.64 -12.95
C PHE A 12 -5.04 -0.24 -13.56
N SER A 13 -5.70 0.71 -12.90
CA SER A 13 -5.87 2.07 -13.40
C SER A 13 -5.45 3.10 -12.37
N PHE A 14 -4.76 4.16 -12.78
CA PHE A 14 -4.37 5.28 -11.93
C PHE A 14 -4.00 6.53 -12.77
N PRO A 15 -4.02 7.75 -12.19
CA PRO A 15 -3.56 8.96 -12.86
C PRO A 15 -2.06 8.87 -13.21
N PRO A 16 -1.64 9.11 -14.46
CA PRO A 16 -0.23 8.99 -14.85
C PRO A 16 0.75 9.82 -14.00
N ASP A 17 0.33 11.00 -13.55
CA ASP A 17 1.16 11.92 -12.77
C ASP A 17 1.18 11.58 -11.26
N SER A 18 0.41 10.59 -10.82
CA SER A 18 0.36 10.14 -9.43
C SER A 18 0.37 8.61 -9.37
N PRO A 19 1.48 7.96 -9.76
CA PRO A 19 1.60 6.51 -9.69
C PRO A 19 1.58 6.06 -8.23
N PRO A 20 0.74 5.06 -7.86
CA PRO A 20 0.67 4.58 -6.48
C PRO A 20 1.86 3.67 -6.17
N LEU A 21 2.99 4.29 -5.84
CA LEU A 21 4.27 3.59 -5.61
C LEU A 21 4.16 2.47 -4.57
N SER A 22 3.39 2.66 -3.50
CA SER A 22 3.16 1.61 -2.50
C SER A 22 2.51 0.36 -3.08
N VAL A 23 1.48 0.53 -3.92
CA VAL A 23 0.75 -0.58 -4.56
C VAL A 23 1.66 -1.32 -5.54
N ILE A 24 2.40 -0.57 -6.37
CA ILE A 24 3.32 -1.15 -7.36
C ILE A 24 4.44 -1.93 -6.67
N SER A 25 5.08 -1.31 -5.67
CA SER A 25 6.17 -1.94 -4.90
C SER A 25 5.69 -3.16 -4.12
N ALA A 26 4.55 -3.08 -3.44
CA ALA A 26 4.00 -4.21 -2.69
C ALA A 26 3.65 -5.38 -3.61
N ALA A 27 3.06 -5.13 -4.79
CA ALA A 27 2.77 -6.18 -5.75
C ALA A 27 4.05 -6.85 -6.26
N LYS A 28 5.08 -6.06 -6.59
CA LYS A 28 6.38 -6.57 -7.05
C LYS A 28 7.07 -7.42 -5.98
N ILE A 29 7.09 -6.95 -4.72
CA ILE A 29 7.69 -7.67 -3.60
C ILE A 29 6.95 -8.98 -3.32
N SER A 30 5.62 -8.96 -3.34
CA SER A 30 4.75 -10.12 -3.09
C SER A 30 4.63 -11.10 -4.26
N GLY A 31 5.19 -10.78 -5.43
CA GLY A 31 5.04 -11.57 -6.64
C GLY A 31 3.61 -11.60 -7.19
N ILE A 32 2.73 -10.67 -6.77
CA ILE A 32 1.39 -10.54 -7.32
C ILE A 32 1.51 -9.89 -8.71
N PRO A 33 1.06 -10.57 -9.78
CA PRO A 33 1.14 -10.02 -11.12
C PRO A 33 0.18 -8.84 -11.26
N LEU A 34 0.70 -7.70 -11.72
CA LEU A 34 -0.11 -6.57 -12.16
C LEU A 34 -0.16 -6.54 -13.69
N PRO A 35 -1.35 -6.31 -14.28
CA PRO A 35 -1.45 -6.03 -15.71
C PRO A 35 -0.80 -4.67 -16.02
N PRO A 36 -0.52 -4.38 -17.30
CA PRO A 36 -0.14 -3.04 -17.73
C PRO A 36 -1.15 -2.00 -17.24
N SER A 37 -0.64 -0.85 -16.77
CA SER A 37 -1.48 0.22 -16.24
C SER A 37 -2.30 0.89 -17.33
N VAL A 38 -3.54 1.22 -17.00
CA VAL A 38 -4.43 2.03 -17.84
C VAL A 38 -4.54 3.43 -17.23
N ALA A 39 -4.27 4.47 -18.01
CA ALA A 39 -4.37 5.85 -17.54
C ALA A 39 -5.79 6.17 -17.06
N ALA A 40 -5.89 6.74 -15.87
CA ALA A 40 -7.14 7.27 -15.32
C ALA A 40 -7.13 8.82 -15.34
N PRO A 41 -8.30 9.47 -15.24
CA PRO A 41 -8.38 10.93 -15.09
C PRO A 41 -7.59 11.43 -13.87
N ALA A 42 -7.08 12.66 -13.92
CA ALA A 42 -6.24 13.24 -12.86
C ALA A 42 -6.87 13.21 -11.45
N SER A 43 -8.20 13.31 -11.35
CA SER A 43 -8.94 13.28 -10.08
C SER A 43 -9.34 11.87 -9.63
N ALA A 44 -9.05 10.84 -10.41
CA ALA A 44 -9.42 9.48 -10.07
C ALA A 44 -8.45 8.86 -9.07
N VAL A 45 -8.97 8.03 -8.17
CA VAL A 45 -8.13 7.20 -7.30
C VAL A 45 -7.70 5.92 -8.03
N PRO A 46 -6.55 5.32 -7.68
CA PRO A 46 -6.15 4.05 -8.25
C PRO A 46 -7.18 2.95 -8.04
N SER A 47 -7.37 2.06 -9.01
CA SER A 47 -8.32 0.95 -8.92
C SER A 47 -7.83 -0.36 -9.53
N PHE A 48 -8.35 -1.47 -8.99
CA PHE A 48 -8.23 -2.81 -9.55
C PHE A 48 -9.60 -3.30 -9.99
N VAL A 49 -9.68 -3.81 -11.23
CA VAL A 49 -10.83 -4.62 -11.68
C VAL A 49 -10.40 -6.06 -11.81
N PHE A 50 -11.21 -6.95 -11.23
CA PHE A 50 -10.95 -8.39 -11.15
C PHE A 50 -11.62 -9.13 -12.31
N SER A 51 -11.23 -10.41 -12.47
CA SER A 51 -11.73 -11.29 -13.52
C SER A 51 -13.23 -11.58 -13.49
N ASP A 52 -13.88 -11.34 -12.35
CA ASP A 52 -15.34 -11.44 -12.17
C ASP A 52 -16.06 -10.09 -12.32
N GLY A 53 -15.34 -9.02 -12.67
CA GLY A 53 -15.88 -7.68 -12.82
C GLY A 53 -16.01 -6.89 -11.52
N LEU A 54 -15.65 -7.46 -10.36
CA LEU A 54 -15.59 -6.70 -9.11
C LEU A 54 -14.47 -5.66 -9.16
N GLU A 55 -14.61 -4.60 -8.36
CA GLU A 55 -13.65 -3.51 -8.32
C GLU A 55 -13.29 -3.11 -6.89
N LEU A 56 -12.01 -2.77 -6.67
CA LEU A 56 -11.52 -2.08 -5.49
C LEU A 56 -10.90 -0.75 -5.89
N ARG A 57 -11.03 0.27 -5.04
CA ARG A 57 -10.58 1.65 -5.32
C ARG A 57 -9.86 2.25 -4.11
N GLY A 58 -8.82 3.04 -4.37
CA GLY A 58 -8.04 3.75 -3.35
C GLY A 58 -6.74 3.02 -2.98
N VAL A 59 -5.65 3.77 -2.88
CA VAL A 59 -4.29 3.28 -2.64
C VAL A 59 -4.23 2.25 -1.50
N TYR A 60 -4.72 2.63 -0.32
CA TYR A 60 -4.65 1.78 0.87
C TYR A 60 -5.60 0.58 0.84
N VAL A 61 -6.70 0.66 0.08
CA VAL A 61 -7.59 -0.48 -0.15
C VAL A 61 -6.88 -1.51 -1.04
N LEU A 62 -6.26 -1.05 -2.13
CA LEU A 62 -5.48 -1.90 -3.02
C LEU A 62 -4.26 -2.51 -2.30
N LEU A 63 -3.60 -1.73 -1.45
CA LEU A 63 -2.46 -2.17 -0.66
C LEU A 63 -2.87 -3.26 0.35
N ARG A 64 -4.00 -3.11 1.04
CA ARG A 64 -4.57 -4.16 1.91
C ARG A 64 -4.93 -5.42 1.12
N TYR A 65 -5.46 -5.29 -0.10
CA TYR A 65 -5.72 -6.44 -0.98
C TYR A 65 -4.42 -7.21 -1.28
N ILE A 66 -3.37 -6.50 -1.73
CA ILE A 66 -2.06 -7.09 -1.99
C ILE A 66 -1.51 -7.75 -0.72
N GLY A 67 -1.59 -7.06 0.42
CA GLY A 67 -1.16 -7.56 1.72
C GLY A 67 -1.79 -8.90 2.09
N ARG A 68 -3.10 -9.03 1.89
CA ARG A 68 -3.88 -10.25 2.19
C ARG A 68 -3.73 -11.35 1.15
N ALA A 69 -3.51 -10.99 -0.12
CA ALA A 69 -3.35 -11.94 -1.22
C ALA A 69 -1.89 -12.44 -1.37
N SER A 70 -0.94 -11.78 -0.71
CA SER A 70 0.47 -12.12 -0.73
C SER A 70 0.74 -13.48 -0.07
N GLY A 71 1.72 -14.22 -0.62
CA GLY A 71 2.27 -15.42 0.02
C GLY A 71 3.37 -15.11 1.06
N ILE A 72 3.74 -13.84 1.23
CA ILE A 72 4.75 -13.41 2.21
C ILE A 72 4.13 -13.51 3.61
N SER A 73 4.77 -14.28 4.49
CA SER A 73 4.36 -14.36 5.89
C SER A 73 4.36 -12.97 6.51
N HIS A 74 3.33 -12.66 7.30
CA HIS A 74 3.29 -11.44 8.10
C HIS A 74 3.25 -10.12 7.28
N PHE A 75 2.91 -10.19 5.99
CA PHE A 75 2.84 -8.99 5.16
C PHE A 75 1.63 -8.10 5.49
N TYR A 76 0.54 -8.72 5.95
CA TYR A 76 -0.64 -8.04 6.50
C TYR A 76 -1.32 -8.78 7.65
N ASP A 77 -1.68 -10.05 7.45
CA ASP A 77 -2.42 -10.81 8.46
C ASP A 77 -1.47 -11.44 9.49
N ARG A 78 -1.58 -10.96 10.74
CA ARG A 78 -0.69 -11.32 11.87
C ARG A 78 -1.44 -11.45 13.19
N GLY A 79 -2.76 -11.67 13.09
CA GLY A 79 -3.65 -11.57 14.23
C GLY A 79 -4.15 -10.14 14.46
N ALA A 80 -5.26 -10.05 15.19
CA ALA A 80 -6.08 -8.83 15.25
C ALA A 80 -5.32 -7.58 15.69
N PHE A 81 -4.42 -7.70 16.68
CA PHE A 81 -3.70 -6.54 17.22
C PHE A 81 -2.70 -5.97 16.21
N GLU A 82 -1.78 -6.77 15.71
CA GLU A 82 -0.75 -6.30 14.77
C GLU A 82 -1.36 -5.90 13.42
N SER A 83 -2.39 -6.60 12.92
CA SER A 83 -3.10 -6.15 11.72
C SER A 83 -3.80 -4.81 11.93
N SER A 84 -4.30 -4.52 13.13
CA SER A 84 -4.85 -3.19 13.46
C SER A 84 -3.77 -2.11 13.52
N GLN A 85 -2.57 -2.43 14.02
CA GLN A 85 -1.43 -1.50 13.97
C GLN A 85 -1.00 -1.21 12.54
N ILE A 86 -1.05 -2.21 11.65
CA ILE A 86 -0.83 -1.98 10.22
C ILE A 86 -1.89 -1.00 9.71
N ASP A 87 -3.16 -1.22 9.99
CA ASP A 87 -4.23 -0.32 9.56
C ASP A 87 -4.04 1.12 10.09
N GLU A 88 -3.62 1.29 11.35
CA GLU A 88 -3.26 2.60 11.94
C GLU A 88 -2.17 3.31 11.11
N TRP A 89 -1.10 2.61 10.74
CA TRP A 89 -0.04 3.18 9.90
C TRP A 89 -0.50 3.53 8.49
N LEU A 90 -1.41 2.74 7.89
CA LEU A 90 -1.98 3.07 6.58
C LEU A 90 -2.86 4.33 6.64
N ASP A 91 -3.57 4.53 7.75
CA ASP A 91 -4.41 5.70 7.97
C ASP A 91 -3.56 6.94 8.29
N TYR A 92 -2.38 6.77 8.90
CA TYR A 92 -1.40 7.83 9.17
C TYR A 92 -0.59 8.26 7.92
N ALA A 93 -0.23 7.31 7.05
CA ALA A 93 0.64 7.53 5.88
C ALA A 93 0.27 8.75 4.98
N PRO A 94 -1.00 9.11 4.74
CA PRO A 94 -1.35 10.30 3.96
C PRO A 94 -0.77 11.61 4.48
N ILE A 95 -0.49 11.70 5.78
CA ILE A 95 0.09 12.91 6.41
C ILE A 95 1.46 13.22 5.79
N LEU A 96 2.20 12.22 5.31
CA LEU A 96 3.47 12.41 4.62
C LEU A 96 3.34 13.14 3.27
N SER A 97 2.14 13.17 2.69
CA SER A 97 1.86 13.96 1.49
C SER A 97 1.44 15.40 1.82
N SER A 98 1.31 15.75 3.10
CA SER A 98 0.96 17.09 3.57
C SER A 98 2.23 17.89 3.90
N GLY A 99 2.59 18.85 3.05
CA GLY A 99 3.82 19.64 3.23
C GLY A 99 3.91 20.39 4.57
N SER A 100 2.78 20.79 5.16
CA SER A 100 2.76 21.48 6.46
C SER A 100 2.98 20.56 7.66
N GLU A 101 2.70 19.27 7.51
CA GLU A 101 2.82 18.28 8.60
C GLU A 101 3.99 17.32 8.40
N PHE A 102 4.62 17.36 7.21
CA PHE A 102 5.68 16.44 6.80
C PHE A 102 6.84 16.37 7.80
N GLU A 103 7.41 17.51 8.21
CA GLU A 103 8.54 17.51 9.15
C GLU A 103 8.18 16.89 10.51
N ASN A 104 6.97 17.14 11.00
CA ASN A 104 6.49 16.56 12.25
C ASN A 104 6.24 15.05 12.10
N ALA A 105 5.72 14.62 10.95
CA ALA A 105 5.54 13.21 10.65
C ALA A 105 6.86 12.45 10.53
N CYS A 106 7.86 13.04 9.87
CA CYS A 106 9.21 12.50 9.81
C CYS A 106 9.83 12.35 11.20
N LYS A 107 9.71 13.36 12.07
CA LYS A 107 10.19 13.28 13.46
C LYS A 107 9.49 12.18 14.25
N TYR A 108 8.18 12.02 14.06
CA TYR A 108 7.41 10.97 14.72
C TYR A 108 7.86 9.58 14.27
N ILE A 109 8.02 9.37 12.96
CA ILE A 109 8.49 8.10 12.40
C ILE A 109 9.92 7.80 12.85
N ASP A 110 10.82 8.79 12.83
CA ASP A 110 12.21 8.64 13.27
C ASP A 110 12.29 8.21 14.74
N SER A 111 11.56 8.90 15.63
CA SER A 111 11.49 8.53 17.05
C SER A 111 10.87 7.14 17.27
N PHE A 112 9.90 6.75 16.44
CA PHE A 112 9.29 5.44 16.52
C PHE A 112 10.25 4.31 16.08
N LEU A 113 11.03 4.56 15.03
CA LEU A 113 12.01 3.62 14.47
C LEU A 113 13.33 3.59 15.25
N GLU A 114 13.64 4.59 16.09
CA GLU A 114 14.81 4.58 16.98
C GLU A 114 14.94 3.27 17.78
N LYS A 115 13.80 2.66 18.14
CA LYS A 115 13.73 1.42 18.93
C LYS A 115 13.28 0.20 18.12
N ARG A 116 13.07 0.33 16.81
CA ARG A 116 12.38 -0.67 15.99
C ARG A 116 12.92 -0.74 14.57
N THR A 117 13.15 -1.95 14.06
CA THR A 117 13.59 -2.19 12.68
C THR A 117 12.42 -2.16 11.68
N PHE A 118 11.21 -2.45 12.12
CA PHE A 118 9.98 -2.45 11.31
C PHE A 118 8.88 -1.68 12.04
N LEU A 119 7.93 -1.10 11.29
CA LEU A 119 6.85 -0.30 11.89
C LEU A 119 5.92 -1.14 12.75
N VAL A 120 5.73 -2.41 12.39
CA VAL A 120 4.91 -3.33 13.16
C VAL A 120 5.67 -4.65 13.32
N GLY A 121 5.72 -5.18 14.53
CA GLY A 121 6.35 -6.48 14.82
C GLY A 121 7.84 -6.52 14.47
N HIS A 122 8.26 -7.61 13.82
CA HIS A 122 9.67 -7.90 13.50
C HIS A 122 9.90 -8.31 12.03
N SER A 123 8.98 -7.94 11.13
CA SER A 123 9.04 -8.32 9.72
C SER A 123 8.45 -7.25 8.81
N LEU A 124 8.91 -7.21 7.56
CA LEU A 124 8.39 -6.34 6.52
C LEU A 124 6.87 -6.52 6.35
N SER A 125 6.16 -5.40 6.32
CA SER A 125 4.71 -5.33 6.16
C SER A 125 4.31 -4.27 5.15
N ILE A 126 3.03 -4.27 4.77
CA ILE A 126 2.51 -3.19 3.93
C ILE A 126 2.53 -1.81 4.62
N ALA A 127 2.64 -1.73 5.95
CA ALA A 127 2.82 -0.46 6.66
C ALA A 127 4.17 0.18 6.30
N ASP A 128 5.24 -0.62 6.27
CA ASP A 128 6.58 -0.16 5.90
C ASP A 128 6.60 0.36 4.46
N ILE A 129 5.90 -0.33 3.55
CA ILE A 129 5.78 0.08 2.15
C ILE A 129 4.95 1.37 2.01
N ALA A 130 3.89 1.52 2.79
CA ALA A 130 3.06 2.72 2.79
C ALA A 130 3.89 3.95 3.21
N ILE A 131 4.58 3.87 4.34
CA ILE A 131 5.42 4.96 4.85
C ILE A 131 6.59 5.25 3.92
N TRP A 132 7.30 4.23 3.43
CA TRP A 132 8.36 4.41 2.44
C TRP A 132 7.86 5.15 1.19
N SER A 133 6.67 4.80 0.69
CA SER A 133 6.12 5.46 -0.51
C SER A 133 5.75 6.92 -0.26
N GLY A 134 5.28 7.26 0.95
CA GLY A 134 5.00 8.62 1.36
C GLY A 134 6.26 9.48 1.40
N LEU A 135 7.37 8.90 1.88
CA LEU A 135 8.69 9.55 1.90
C LEU A 135 9.32 9.66 0.50
N ALA A 136 9.18 8.63 -0.35
CA ALA A 136 9.72 8.67 -1.71
C ALA A 136 8.98 9.66 -2.62
N GLY A 137 7.69 9.91 -2.35
CA GLY A 137 6.87 10.85 -3.10
C GLY A 137 7.27 12.32 -2.92
N THR A 138 8.03 12.67 -1.87
CA THR A 138 8.40 14.06 -1.61
C THR A 138 9.52 14.61 -2.48
N GLU A 139 10.28 13.75 -3.18
CA GLU A 139 11.32 14.20 -4.12
C GLU A 139 10.77 14.64 -5.49
N PHE A 140 9.49 14.34 -5.80
CA PHE A 140 8.91 14.62 -7.12
C PHE A 140 8.04 15.90 -7.19
N THR A 141 7.85 16.62 -6.08
CA THR A 141 6.99 17.83 -6.03
C THR A 141 7.71 19.11 -5.63
N SER A 142 9.05 19.13 -5.61
CA SER A 142 9.85 20.33 -5.38
C SER A 142 10.23 21.05 -6.68
#